data_AF-A0A2X2T690-F1
#
_entry.id   AF-A0A2X2T690-F1
#
_cell.length_a   1.000
_cell.length_b   1.000
_cell.length_c   1.000
_cell.angle_alpha   90.00
_cell.angle_beta   90.00
_cell.angle_gamma   90.00
#
_symmetry.space_group_name_H-M   'P 1'
#
loop_
_entity.id
_entity.type
_entity.pdbx_description
1 polymer ?
#
loop_
_entity_poly.entity_id
_entity_poly.type
_entity_poly.pdbx_seq_one_letter_code
_entity_poly.pdbx_strand_id
1 'polypeptide(L)'
;MYYSSRGKLTNTADLIRLIIRDEAVHGYYIGYKYQKALAQQSAERQAELQNFALDLLMDLYDNELAYSETLYRELGWEDEVKAFLSYNANKALMNLGYQALFPAEMAEVNPAILAALSPNADENHDFFSGSGSSYVMGKAVETEDEDWDF
;
A
#
# COMPACT_ATOMS: atom_id res chain seq x y z
N MET A 1 -0.97 4.51 -8.87
CA MET A 1 -0.34 3.30 -9.46
C MET A 1 -0.79 2.96 -10.89
N TYR A 2 -2.03 3.28 -11.29
CA TYR A 2 -2.55 3.06 -12.66
C TYR A 2 -1.67 3.60 -13.81
N TYR A 3 -1.11 4.80 -13.65
CA TYR A 3 -0.19 5.36 -14.65
C TYR A 3 1.15 4.62 -14.67
N SER A 4 1.70 4.28 -13.51
CA SER A 4 2.96 3.53 -13.40
C SER A 4 2.86 2.16 -14.07
N SER A 5 1.73 1.45 -13.92
CA SER A 5 1.48 0.17 -14.60
C SER A 5 1.40 0.28 -16.14
N ARG A 6 1.40 1.51 -16.68
CA ARG A 6 1.39 1.84 -18.11
C ARG A 6 2.66 2.62 -18.53
N GLY A 7 3.71 2.60 -17.70
CA GLY A 7 4.97 3.29 -17.95
C GLY A 7 4.87 4.82 -17.96
N LYS A 8 3.85 5.39 -17.30
CA LYS A 8 3.64 6.84 -17.20
C LYS A 8 3.85 7.31 -15.77
N LEU A 9 4.50 8.47 -15.60
CA LEU A 9 4.75 9.09 -14.29
C LEU A 9 5.42 8.13 -13.29
N THR A 10 6.36 7.30 -13.76
CA THR A 10 7.01 6.26 -12.95
C THR A 10 7.73 6.85 -11.74
N ASN A 11 8.53 7.91 -11.94
CA ASN A 11 9.28 8.54 -10.84
C ASN A 11 8.35 9.22 -9.82
N THR A 12 7.20 9.74 -10.27
CA THR A 12 6.16 10.24 -9.35
C THR A 12 5.55 9.09 -8.56
N ALA A 13 5.32 7.94 -9.20
CA ALA A 13 4.82 6.75 -8.52
C ALA A 13 5.84 6.22 -7.49
N ASP A 14 7.14 6.32 -7.74
CA ASP A 14 8.19 5.96 -6.76
C ASP A 14 8.05 6.79 -5.48
N LEU A 15 7.86 8.11 -5.60
CA LEU A 15 7.58 8.99 -4.45
C LEU A 15 6.31 8.55 -3.71
N ILE A 16 5.24 8.24 -4.45
CA ILE A 16 3.99 7.75 -3.84
C ILE A 16 4.21 6.39 -3.15
N ARG A 17 5.07 5.50 -3.66
CA ARG A 17 5.39 4.23 -3.00
C ARG A 17 6.11 4.44 -1.66
N LEU A 18 7.00 5.44 -1.57
CA LEU A 18 7.63 5.79 -0.29
C LEU A 18 6.59 6.23 0.75
N ILE A 19 5.62 7.06 0.35
CA ILE A 19 4.51 7.46 1.23
C ILE A 19 3.69 6.24 1.64
N ILE A 20 3.28 5.39 0.68
CA ILE A 20 2.47 4.19 0.96
C ILE A 20 3.22 3.23 1.90
N ARG A 21 4.54 3.10 1.76
CA ARG A 21 5.36 2.26 2.64
C ARG A 21 5.28 2.74 4.09
N ASP A 22 5.39 4.05 4.31
CA ASP A 22 5.33 4.62 5.66
C ASP A 22 3.91 4.49 6.22
N GLU A 23 2.88 4.80 5.44
CA GLU A 23 1.47 4.68 5.86
C GLU A 23 1.03 3.23 6.14
N ALA A 24 1.60 2.24 5.45
CA ALA A 24 1.36 0.84 5.77
C ALA A 24 1.85 0.49 7.19
N VAL A 25 3.01 1.04 7.60
CA VAL A 25 3.55 0.88 8.95
C VAL A 25 2.71 1.66 9.97
N HIS A 26 2.29 2.88 9.64
CA HIS A 26 1.40 3.67 10.50
C HIS A 26 0.09 2.93 10.80
N GLY A 27 -0.60 2.47 9.76
CA GLY A 27 -1.86 1.74 9.88
C GLY A 27 -1.71 0.47 10.71
N TYR A 28 -0.66 -0.31 10.45
CA TYR A 28 -0.35 -1.51 11.24
C TYR A 28 -0.07 -1.17 12.72
N TYR A 29 0.78 -0.19 13.00
CA TYR A 29 1.19 0.13 14.36
C TYR A 29 0.05 0.69 15.20
N ILE A 30 -0.75 1.61 14.64
CA ILE A 30 -1.94 2.16 15.30
C ILE A 30 -2.96 1.04 15.56
N GLY A 31 -3.23 0.20 14.56
CA GLY A 31 -4.13 -0.95 14.70
C GLY A 31 -3.66 -1.96 15.75
N TYR A 32 -2.36 -2.26 15.80
CA TYR A 32 -1.77 -3.09 16.85
C TYR A 32 -1.97 -2.48 18.26
N LYS A 33 -1.76 -1.17 18.41
CA LYS A 33 -1.99 -0.46 19.69
C LYS A 33 -3.46 -0.41 20.07
N TYR A 34 -4.35 -0.32 19.09
CA TYR A 34 -5.79 -0.44 19.30
C TYR A 34 -6.14 -1.83 19.86
N GLN A 35 -5.67 -2.91 19.22
CA GLN A 35 -5.92 -4.30 19.68
C GLN A 35 -5.34 -4.56 21.09
N LYS A 36 -4.07 -4.19 21.31
CA LYS A 36 -3.57 -3.52 22.54
C LYS A 36 -4.60 -3.26 23.65
N ALA A 37 -5.19 -2.09 23.52
CA ALA A 37 -6.09 -1.52 24.51
C ALA A 37 -7.45 -2.23 24.53
N LEU A 38 -7.92 -2.70 23.37
CA LEU A 38 -9.20 -3.39 23.21
C LEU A 38 -9.26 -4.69 24.03
N ALA A 39 -8.17 -5.46 24.05
CA ALA A 39 -8.07 -6.71 24.81
C ALA A 39 -8.18 -6.52 26.34
N GLN A 40 -8.05 -5.28 26.83
CA GLN A 40 -8.19 -4.94 28.25
C GLN A 40 -9.62 -4.48 28.61
N GLN A 41 -10.50 -4.34 27.61
CA GLN A 41 -11.88 -3.89 27.79
C GLN A 41 -12.84 -5.06 28.02
N SER A 42 -14.03 -4.77 28.56
CA SER A 42 -15.11 -5.76 28.69
C SER A 42 -15.63 -6.22 27.33
N ALA A 43 -16.27 -7.39 27.28
CA ALA A 43 -16.83 -7.94 26.05
C ALA A 43 -17.88 -7.00 25.43
N GLU A 44 -18.68 -6.34 26.25
CA GLU A 44 -19.69 -5.36 25.80
C GLU A 44 -19.03 -4.18 25.11
N ARG A 45 -17.95 -3.64 25.68
CA ARG A 45 -17.21 -2.52 25.09
C ARG A 45 -16.48 -2.92 23.81
N GLN A 46 -15.96 -4.15 23.74
CA GLN A 46 -15.34 -4.67 22.52
C GLN A 46 -16.34 -4.75 21.37
N ALA A 47 -17.55 -5.26 21.65
CA ALA A 47 -18.64 -5.32 20.67
C ALA A 47 -19.13 -3.94 20.24
N GLU A 48 -19.28 -3.00 21.20
CA GLU A 48 -19.65 -1.61 20.91
C GLU A 48 -18.66 -0.94 19.96
N LEU A 49 -17.35 -1.08 20.22
CA LEU A 49 -16.31 -0.50 19.38
C LEU A 49 -16.21 -1.15 18.00
N GLN A 50 -16.48 -2.46 17.90
CA GLN A 50 -16.54 -3.14 16.61
C GLN A 50 -17.71 -2.61 15.76
N ASN A 51 -18.90 -2.48 16.34
CA ASN A 51 -20.05 -1.92 15.64
C ASN A 51 -19.77 -0.48 15.20
N PHE A 52 -19.24 0.35 16.11
CA PHE A 52 -18.84 1.71 15.78
C PHE A 52 -17.83 1.77 14.62
N ALA A 53 -16.82 0.89 14.61
CA ALA A 53 -15.82 0.87 13.55
C ALA A 53 -16.43 0.50 12.18
N LEU A 54 -17.38 -0.45 12.16
CA LEU A 54 -18.09 -0.84 10.94
C LEU A 54 -19.03 0.25 10.45
N ASP A 55 -19.80 0.88 11.34
CA ASP A 55 -20.71 1.97 10.99
C ASP A 55 -19.92 3.16 10.42
N LEU A 56 -18.85 3.57 11.11
CA LEU A 56 -17.99 4.65 10.65
C LEU A 56 -17.32 4.32 9.31
N LEU A 57 -16.87 3.07 9.13
CA LEU A 57 -16.27 2.65 7.86
C LEU A 57 -17.29 2.77 6.72
N MET A 58 -18.54 2.37 6.94
CA MET A 58 -19.58 2.45 5.91
C MET A 58 -19.95 3.90 5.58
N ASP A 59 -20.08 4.77 6.59
CA ASP A 59 -20.32 6.20 6.38
C ASP A 59 -19.19 6.85 5.55
N LEU A 60 -17.93 6.54 5.90
CA LEU A 60 -16.76 7.03 5.17
C LEU A 60 -16.69 6.42 3.77
N TYR A 61 -17.02 5.15 3.61
CA TYR A 61 -17.02 4.44 2.34
C TYR A 61 -18.03 5.04 1.36
N ASP A 62 -19.27 5.29 1.81
CA ASP A 62 -20.31 5.92 0.97
C ASP A 62 -19.90 7.33 0.53
N ASN A 63 -19.28 8.10 1.43
CA ASN A 63 -18.72 9.40 1.08
C ASN A 63 -17.59 9.27 0.03
N GLU A 64 -16.70 8.29 0.21
CA GLU A 64 -15.57 8.06 -0.69
C GLU A 64 -16.00 7.55 -2.08
N LEU A 65 -17.11 6.80 -2.15
CA LEU A 65 -17.75 6.42 -3.42
C LEU A 65 -18.24 7.65 -4.19
N ALA A 66 -18.99 8.54 -3.54
CA ALA A 66 -19.48 9.77 -4.16
C ALA A 66 -18.34 10.70 -4.59
N TYR A 67 -17.29 10.78 -3.77
CA TYR A 67 -16.08 11.53 -4.09
C TYR A 67 -15.35 10.95 -5.31
N SER A 68 -15.15 9.63 -5.33
CA SER A 68 -14.49 8.93 -6.44
C SER A 68 -15.27 9.07 -7.74
N GLU A 69 -16.59 8.97 -7.68
CA GLU A 69 -17.45 9.17 -8.85
C GLU A 69 -17.31 10.59 -9.42
N THR A 70 -17.26 11.60 -8.55
CA THR A 70 -17.06 13.00 -8.96
C THR A 70 -15.73 13.20 -9.70
N LEU A 71 -14.68 12.45 -9.33
CA LEU A 71 -13.35 12.58 -9.94
C LEU A 71 -13.14 11.72 -11.19
N TYR A 72 -13.66 10.49 -11.19
CA TYR A 72 -13.23 9.44 -12.12
C TYR A 72 -14.32 9.01 -13.11
N ARG A 73 -15.58 9.45 -12.97
CA ARG A 73 -16.68 9.03 -13.85
C ARG A 73 -16.40 9.36 -15.32
N GLU A 74 -15.94 10.56 -15.63
CA GLU A 74 -15.64 10.97 -17.02
C GLU A 74 -14.41 10.25 -17.60
N LEU A 75 -13.52 9.72 -16.73
CA LEU A 75 -12.34 8.96 -17.13
C LEU A 75 -12.65 7.47 -17.33
N GLY A 76 -13.84 7.01 -16.91
CA GLY A 76 -14.25 5.60 -16.98
C GLY A 76 -13.50 4.68 -16.03
N TRP A 77 -12.90 5.22 -14.96
CA TRP A 77 -12.11 4.43 -13.98
C TRP A 77 -12.84 4.18 -12.67
N GLU A 78 -14.09 4.61 -12.58
CA GLU A 78 -14.89 4.54 -11.35
C GLU A 78 -14.92 3.13 -10.76
N ASP A 79 -15.23 2.11 -11.56
CA ASP A 79 -15.34 0.73 -11.06
C ASP A 79 -14.00 0.18 -10.56
N GLU A 80 -12.89 0.47 -11.26
CA GLU A 80 -11.55 0.08 -10.81
C GLU A 80 -11.18 0.75 -9.47
N VAL A 81 -11.55 2.02 -9.29
CA VAL A 81 -11.31 2.76 -8.06
C VAL A 81 -12.17 2.21 -6.92
N LYS A 82 -13.46 1.91 -7.16
CA LYS A 82 -14.36 1.31 -6.16
C LYS A 82 -13.87 -0.05 -5.67
N ALA A 83 -13.35 -0.89 -6.58
CA ALA A 83 -12.74 -2.16 -6.21
C ALA A 83 -11.49 -1.95 -5.33
N PHE A 84 -10.68 -0.95 -5.66
CA PHE A 84 -9.51 -0.59 -4.87
C PHE A 84 -9.86 -0.03 -3.49
N LEU A 85 -10.95 0.74 -3.36
CA LEU A 85 -11.47 1.20 -2.07
C LEU A 85 -11.88 0.02 -1.19
N SER A 86 -12.67 -0.92 -1.73
CA SER A 86 -13.09 -2.13 -1.02
C SER A 86 -11.90 -2.96 -0.53
N TYR A 87 -10.88 -3.12 -1.38
CA TYR A 87 -9.64 -3.80 -1.02
C TYR A 87 -8.89 -3.14 0.15
N ASN A 88 -8.76 -1.80 0.13
CA ASN A 88 -8.06 -1.09 1.21
C ASN A 88 -8.90 -0.98 2.49
N ALA A 89 -10.23 -0.91 2.39
CA ALA A 89 -11.13 -0.97 3.54
C ALA A 89 -10.97 -2.28 4.31
N ASN A 90 -10.89 -3.42 3.59
CA ASN A 90 -10.59 -4.72 4.20
C ASN A 90 -9.22 -4.73 4.91
N LYS A 91 -8.18 -4.12 4.31
CA LYS A 91 -6.87 -3.99 4.98
C LYS A 91 -6.94 -3.17 6.27
N ALA A 92 -7.69 -2.06 6.26
CA ALA A 92 -7.88 -1.23 7.45
C ALA A 92 -8.57 -2.02 8.57
N LEU A 93 -9.62 -2.78 8.26
CA LEU A 93 -10.28 -3.67 9.22
C LEU A 93 -9.33 -4.74 9.78
N MET A 94 -8.53 -5.37 8.92
CA MET A 94 -7.54 -6.37 9.36
C MET A 94 -6.48 -5.76 10.29
N ASN A 95 -6.03 -4.52 10.05
CA ASN A 95 -5.13 -3.82 10.96
C ASN A 95 -5.76 -3.62 12.35
N LEU A 96 -7.07 -3.40 12.43
CA LEU A 96 -7.81 -3.29 13.70
C LEU A 96 -8.11 -4.65 14.35
N GLY A 97 -7.81 -5.77 13.68
CA GLY A 97 -8.08 -7.13 14.16
C GLY A 97 -9.47 -7.65 13.80
N TYR A 98 -10.17 -6.97 12.88
CA TYR A 98 -11.50 -7.37 12.42
C TYR A 98 -11.43 -8.19 11.13
N GLN A 99 -12.53 -8.89 10.84
CA GLN A 99 -12.69 -9.63 9.59
C GLN A 99 -12.95 -8.67 8.42
N ALA A 100 -12.62 -9.14 7.21
CA ALA A 100 -12.97 -8.45 5.99
C ALA A 100 -14.50 -8.28 5.88
N LEU A 101 -14.93 -7.09 5.47
CA LEU A 101 -16.33 -6.77 5.25
C LEU A 101 -16.74 -7.02 3.79
N PHE A 102 -15.89 -6.59 2.86
CA PHE A 102 -16.18 -6.70 1.43
C PHE A 102 -15.74 -8.05 0.88
N PRO A 103 -16.58 -8.74 0.08
CA PRO A 103 -16.23 -10.01 -0.54
C PRO A 103 -15.10 -9.83 -1.58
N ALA A 104 -14.41 -10.92 -1.91
CA ALA A 104 -13.30 -10.91 -2.85
C ALA A 104 -13.68 -10.32 -4.22
N GLU A 105 -14.90 -10.58 -4.68
CA GLU A 105 -15.45 -10.06 -5.94
C GLU A 105 -15.56 -8.52 -5.96
N MET A 106 -15.89 -7.90 -4.82
CA MET A 106 -15.93 -6.43 -4.70
C MET A 106 -14.53 -5.84 -4.51
N ALA A 107 -13.57 -6.62 -4.05
CA ALA A 107 -12.20 -6.20 -3.78
C ALA A 107 -11.20 -6.73 -4.85
N GLU A 108 -11.69 -7.04 -6.05
CA GLU A 108 -10.87 -7.57 -7.14
C GLU A 108 -10.09 -6.44 -7.83
N VAL A 109 -8.87 -6.21 -7.34
CA VAL A 109 -7.97 -5.20 -7.90
C VAL A 109 -7.17 -5.79 -9.06
N ASN A 110 -7.09 -5.05 -10.18
CA ASN A 110 -6.28 -5.44 -11.33
C ASN A 110 -4.83 -5.79 -10.89
N PRO A 111 -4.31 -6.99 -11.23
CA PRO A 111 -2.98 -7.43 -10.81
C PRO A 111 -1.85 -6.46 -11.18
N ALA A 112 -1.97 -5.72 -12.28
CA ALA A 112 -0.98 -4.72 -12.68
C ALA A 112 -0.87 -3.56 -11.69
N ILE A 113 -1.99 -3.20 -11.05
CA ILE A 113 -2.02 -2.17 -9.99
C ILE A 113 -1.37 -2.71 -8.71
N LEU A 114 -1.67 -3.96 -8.35
CA LEU A 114 -1.05 -4.64 -7.20
C LEU A 114 0.47 -4.79 -7.38
N ALA A 115 0.92 -5.18 -8.56
CA ALA A 115 2.35 -5.27 -8.89
C ALA A 115 3.03 -3.89 -8.78
N ALA A 116 2.36 -2.82 -9.22
CA ALA A 116 2.87 -1.46 -9.10
C ALA A 116 2.84 -0.90 -7.65
N LEU A 117 2.08 -1.53 -6.74
CA LEU A 117 2.08 -1.20 -5.31
C LEU A 117 3.20 -1.90 -4.54
N SER A 118 3.63 -3.08 -4.99
CA SER A 118 4.71 -3.84 -4.35
C SER A 118 6.02 -3.08 -4.47
N PRO A 119 6.62 -2.66 -3.34
CA PRO A 119 7.95 -2.08 -3.35
C PRO A 119 8.95 -3.23 -3.50
N ASN A 120 9.24 -3.64 -4.74
CA ASN A 120 10.41 -4.47 -4.96
C ASN A 120 11.65 -3.61 -4.64
N ALA A 121 12.47 -4.08 -3.72
CA ALA A 121 13.69 -3.41 -3.24
C ALA A 121 14.77 -3.20 -4.33
N ASP A 122 14.50 -3.63 -5.57
CA ASP A 122 15.36 -3.48 -6.73
C ASP A 122 15.12 -2.18 -7.51
N GLU A 123 14.07 -1.41 -7.18
CA GLU A 123 13.81 -0.08 -7.76
C GLU A 123 14.55 1.04 -7.00
N ASN A 124 15.81 0.78 -6.67
CA ASN A 124 16.72 1.82 -6.21
C ASN A 124 17.06 2.66 -7.46
N HIS A 125 16.22 3.61 -7.84
CA HIS A 125 16.44 4.50 -8.98
C HIS A 125 16.72 5.91 -8.48
N ASP A 126 17.79 6.54 -8.95
CA ASP A 126 17.98 7.99 -8.75
C ASP A 126 16.84 8.71 -9.49
N PHE A 127 16.26 9.75 -8.89
CA PHE A 127 15.04 10.46 -9.33
C PHE A 127 15.07 10.89 -10.81
N PHE A 128 16.26 11.02 -11.39
CA PHE A 128 16.50 11.41 -12.79
C PHE A 128 16.81 10.26 -13.75
N SER A 129 16.96 9.02 -13.28
CA SER A 129 17.31 7.88 -14.15
C SER A 129 16.53 6.63 -13.77
N GLY A 130 15.68 6.16 -14.69
CA GLY A 130 15.03 4.84 -14.61
C GLY A 130 16.01 3.66 -14.78
N SER A 131 17.32 3.89 -14.63
CA SER A 131 18.36 2.87 -14.53
C SER A 131 18.64 2.64 -13.06
N GLY A 132 18.53 1.39 -12.61
CA GLY A 132 18.72 1.06 -11.20
C GLY A 132 20.11 1.47 -10.78
N SER A 133 20.24 2.08 -9.61
CA SER A 133 21.48 2.26 -8.88
C SER A 133 21.97 0.90 -8.39
N SER A 134 22.26 -0.02 -9.31
CA SER A 134 23.28 -1.03 -9.10
C SER A 134 24.63 -0.36 -9.37
N TYR A 135 24.98 0.66 -8.58
CA TYR A 135 26.40 0.94 -8.38
C TYR A 135 26.91 -0.22 -7.54
N VAL A 136 27.40 -1.26 -8.21
CA VAL A 136 28.30 -2.21 -7.56
C VAL A 136 29.51 -1.37 -7.16
N MET A 137 29.61 -1.02 -5.89
CA MET A 137 30.86 -0.53 -5.34
C MET A 137 31.84 -1.70 -5.44
N GLY A 138 32.56 -1.77 -6.55
CA GLY A 138 33.69 -2.67 -6.69
C GLY A 138 34.64 -2.39 -5.55
N LYS A 139 34.93 -3.41 -4.74
CA LYS A 139 36.08 -3.33 -3.84
C LYS A 139 37.31 -3.28 -4.74
N ALA A 140 37.91 -2.10 -4.84
CA ALA A 140 39.27 -2.00 -5.33
C ALA A 140 40.18 -2.60 -4.25
N VAL A 141 40.93 -3.63 -4.63
CA VAL A 141 42.04 -4.18 -3.86
C VAL A 141 43.28 -3.90 -4.69
N GLU A 142 44.34 -3.37 -4.07
CA GLU A 142 45.62 -3.24 -4.77
C GLU A 142 46.16 -4.65 -5.04
N THR A 143 46.68 -4.86 -6.24
CA THR A 143 47.32 -6.13 -6.59
C THR A 143 48.58 -6.32 -5.75
N GLU A 144 48.76 -7.51 -5.18
CA GLU A 144 50.00 -7.89 -4.49
C GLU A 144 50.96 -8.53 -5.50
N ASP A 145 52.27 -8.54 -5.22
CA ASP A 145 53.26 -9.13 -6.14
C ASP A 145 52.96 -10.61 -6.43
N GLU A 146 52.34 -11.32 -5.48
CA GLU A 146 51.90 -12.71 -5.60
C GLU A 146 50.81 -12.93 -6.67
N ASP A 147 50.02 -11.91 -6.99
CA ASP A 147 49.01 -11.96 -8.07
C ASP A 147 49.63 -12.03 -9.48
N TRP A 148 50.95 -11.80 -9.57
CA TRP A 148 51.73 -11.76 -10.80
C TRP A 148 52.74 -12.92 -10.92
N ASP A 149 52.76 -13.85 -9.96
CA ASP A 149 53.56 -15.08 -10.03
C ASP A 149 52.74 -16.19 -10.72
N PHE A 150 52.87 -16.27 -12.06
CA PHE A 150 52.29 -17.34 -12.91
C PHE A 150 53.25 -18.51 -13.15
#